data_AF-A0A9Q0EWS8-F1
#
_entry.id   AF-A0A9Q0EWS8-F1
#
_cell.length_a   1.000
_cell.length_b   1.000
_cell.length_c   1.000
_cell.angle_alpha   90.00
_cell.angle_beta   90.00
_cell.angle_gamma   90.00
#
_symmetry.space_group_name_H-M   'P 1'
#
loop_
_entity.id
_entity.type
_entity.pdbx_description
1 polymer ?
#
loop_
_entity_poly.entity_id
_entity_poly.type
_entity_poly.pdbx_seq_one_letter_code
_entity_poly.pdbx_strand_id
1 'polypeptide(L)'
;MDPDGPPVYPQLSSACVETSAEDDLLVDGPLISSDALHSVIRKEFRSIPTTYSAVLLILSHVAYVVLSLCVAVACPLKFGVKEKCDSVLVNMSGEGAIVLGKVCLWVLVLLFSVCVHRHHSLTRSRGYLRFYRNTRELKHLPLTIHSTGNALLLLVQSSGVTEPVLVYMIIAILGVEILVALPCLLVYTVRVMRFNRERAAPDVSQEELGHTGQDTRFTTETGFREGCSLEEVMEKQADLIEYLKNRNTLLSKRLLNLSSAQH
;
A
#
# COMPACT_ATOMS: atom_id res chain seq x y z
N MET A 1 -18.08 -48.47 49.02
CA MET A 1 -17.65 -48.63 47.62
C MET A 1 -18.81 -48.21 46.75
N ASP A 2 -18.62 -47.06 46.11
CA ASP A 2 -18.99 -46.65 44.74
C ASP A 2 -19.67 -47.66 43.78
N PRO A 3 -20.30 -47.15 42.71
CA PRO A 3 -21.75 -47.27 42.47
C PRO A 3 -22.07 -47.92 41.11
N ASP A 4 -23.30 -48.39 40.93
CA ASP A 4 -23.77 -48.93 39.65
C ASP A 4 -25.00 -48.17 39.14
N GLY A 5 -24.84 -47.60 37.93
CA GLY A 5 -25.89 -47.57 36.91
C GLY A 5 -26.78 -46.31 36.83
N PRO A 6 -26.91 -45.67 35.64
CA PRO A 6 -27.47 -44.33 35.48
C PRO A 6 -29.01 -44.30 35.31
N PRO A 7 -29.67 -43.16 35.57
CA PRO A 7 -31.03 -42.93 35.11
C PRO A 7 -31.06 -42.56 33.61
N VAL A 8 -31.96 -43.24 32.90
CA VAL A 8 -32.37 -42.96 31.52
C VAL A 8 -33.20 -41.68 31.48
N TYR A 9 -32.77 -40.70 30.70
CA TYR A 9 -33.61 -39.57 30.27
C TYR A 9 -33.87 -39.67 28.77
N PRO A 10 -35.14 -39.59 28.31
CA PRO A 10 -35.46 -39.23 26.95
C PRO A 10 -35.74 -37.72 26.81
N GLN A 11 -35.01 -37.14 25.85
CA GLN A 11 -35.22 -35.97 25.00
C GLN A 11 -36.46 -35.03 25.13
N LEU A 12 -36.11 -33.73 25.15
CA LEU A 12 -36.42 -32.68 24.16
C LEU A 12 -37.82 -32.03 24.07
N SER A 13 -37.84 -30.72 24.37
CA SER A 13 -38.75 -29.69 23.82
C SER A 13 -38.09 -28.33 24.17
N SER A 14 -37.26 -27.74 23.29
CA SER A 14 -37.58 -26.76 22.24
C SER A 14 -38.49 -25.62 22.69
N ALA A 15 -37.92 -24.64 23.41
CA ALA A 15 -38.51 -23.31 23.55
C ALA A 15 -38.09 -22.47 22.33
N CYS A 16 -38.93 -22.46 21.29
CA CYS A 16 -38.79 -21.56 20.15
C CYS A 16 -39.21 -20.15 20.56
N VAL A 17 -38.31 -19.20 20.35
CA VAL A 17 -38.53 -17.76 20.43
C VAL A 17 -39.55 -17.38 19.34
N GLU A 18 -40.71 -16.88 19.76
CA GLU A 18 -41.72 -16.33 18.86
C GLU A 18 -41.15 -15.09 18.14
N THR A 19 -41.16 -15.13 16.82
CA THR A 19 -40.82 -13.98 15.97
C THR A 19 -42.11 -13.18 15.77
N SER A 20 -42.21 -11.99 16.38
CA SER A 20 -43.31 -11.06 16.16
C SER A 20 -43.21 -10.51 14.74
N ALA A 21 -44.20 -10.82 13.91
CA ALA A 21 -44.45 -10.16 12.64
C ALA A 21 -45.26 -8.89 12.94
N GLU A 22 -44.61 -7.74 12.89
CA GLU A 22 -45.25 -6.44 13.05
C GLU A 22 -45.06 -5.65 11.75
N ASP A 23 -46.19 -5.15 11.24
CA ASP A 23 -46.45 -4.60 9.93
C ASP A 23 -45.52 -3.44 9.50
N ASP A 24 -44.82 -3.62 8.36
CA ASP A 24 -44.13 -2.53 7.67
C ASP A 24 -45.12 -1.75 6.79
N LEU A 25 -45.58 -0.60 7.31
CA LEU A 25 -46.35 0.39 6.59
C LEU A 25 -45.52 1.03 5.46
N LEU A 26 -45.98 0.82 4.22
CA LEU A 26 -45.55 1.47 2.99
C LEU A 26 -45.43 3.01 3.16
N VAL A 27 -44.19 3.51 3.23
CA VAL A 27 -43.87 4.91 2.97
C VAL A 27 -43.37 5.02 1.54
N ASP A 28 -44.27 5.35 0.61
CA ASP A 28 -43.94 5.78 -0.76
C ASP A 28 -43.26 7.16 -0.73
N GLY A 29 -41.98 7.19 -0.35
CA GLY A 29 -41.08 8.28 -0.73
C GLY A 29 -40.71 8.15 -2.21
N PRO A 30 -40.36 9.23 -2.94
CA PRO A 30 -39.93 9.12 -4.32
C PRO A 30 -38.69 8.21 -4.37
N LEU A 31 -38.88 6.99 -4.84
CA LEU A 31 -37.84 5.99 -4.99
C LEU A 31 -36.84 6.54 -6.01
N ILE A 32 -35.78 7.16 -5.51
CA ILE A 32 -34.55 7.32 -6.27
C ILE A 32 -34.19 5.89 -6.67
N SER A 33 -34.44 5.56 -7.93
CA SER A 33 -34.21 4.22 -8.47
C SER A 33 -32.84 3.76 -8.01
N SER A 34 -32.79 2.57 -7.40
CA SER A 34 -31.55 1.97 -6.93
C SER A 34 -30.50 1.99 -8.05
N ASP A 35 -30.91 1.82 -9.31
CA ASP A 35 -30.02 1.93 -10.48
C ASP A 35 -29.43 3.34 -10.69
N ALA A 36 -30.18 4.40 -10.40
CA ALA A 36 -29.69 5.78 -10.48
C ALA A 36 -28.70 6.08 -9.34
N LEU A 37 -28.95 5.56 -8.14
CA LEU A 37 -28.04 5.71 -7.01
C LEU A 37 -26.77 4.85 -7.17
N HIS A 38 -26.90 3.61 -7.62
CA HIS A 38 -25.78 2.70 -7.90
C HIS A 38 -24.95 3.17 -9.10
N SER A 39 -25.53 3.83 -10.10
CA SER A 39 -24.76 4.44 -11.19
C SER A 39 -23.98 5.69 -10.76
N VAL A 40 -24.51 6.49 -9.81
CA VAL A 40 -23.79 7.59 -9.16
C VAL A 40 -22.69 7.08 -8.21
N ILE A 41 -22.90 5.94 -7.55
CA ILE A 41 -21.94 5.28 -6.66
C ILE A 41 -20.88 4.47 -7.43
N ARG A 42 -21.17 4.04 -8.67
CA ARG A 42 -20.22 3.45 -9.63
C ARG A 42 -19.22 4.51 -10.09
N LYS A 43 -18.42 5.00 -9.15
CA LYS A 43 -17.31 5.90 -9.39
C LYS A 43 -16.33 5.18 -10.30
N GLU A 44 -16.36 5.63 -11.55
CA GLU A 44 -15.39 5.44 -12.62
C GLU A 44 -14.04 4.93 -12.11
N PHE A 45 -13.69 3.72 -12.51
CA PHE A 45 -12.41 3.09 -12.19
C PHE A 45 -11.28 4.05 -12.62
N ARG A 46 -10.59 4.64 -11.63
CA ARG A 46 -9.47 5.54 -11.88
C ARG A 46 -8.19 4.78 -11.59
N SER A 47 -7.50 4.40 -12.66
CA SER A 47 -6.19 3.74 -12.59
C SER A 47 -5.26 4.50 -11.66
N ILE A 48 -4.47 3.77 -10.88
CA ILE A 48 -3.49 4.38 -9.99
C ILE A 48 -2.33 4.88 -10.86
N PRO A 49 -2.07 6.20 -10.94
CA PRO A 49 -1.07 6.76 -11.86
C PRO A 49 0.37 6.51 -11.41
N THR A 50 0.59 5.74 -10.33
CA THR A 50 1.90 5.46 -9.75
C THR A 50 2.76 4.52 -10.58
N THR A 51 2.22 3.90 -11.64
CA THR A 51 2.99 3.02 -12.53
C THR A 51 4.07 3.76 -13.28
N TYR A 52 3.74 4.93 -13.86
CA TYR A 52 4.73 5.73 -14.61
C TYR A 52 5.85 6.24 -13.70
N SER A 53 5.50 6.75 -12.50
CA SER A 53 6.49 7.21 -11.54
C SER A 53 7.37 6.07 -11.01
N ALA A 54 6.84 4.85 -10.85
CA ALA A 54 7.63 3.68 -10.45
C ALA A 54 8.63 3.26 -11.53
N VAL A 55 8.22 3.24 -12.80
CA VAL A 55 9.12 2.92 -13.92
C VAL A 55 10.21 3.97 -14.06
N LEU A 56 9.88 5.26 -13.96
CA LEU A 56 10.88 6.34 -13.98
C LEU A 56 11.88 6.19 -12.84
N LEU A 57 11.43 5.81 -11.64
CA LEU A 57 12.32 5.60 -10.50
C LEU A 57 13.26 4.40 -10.70
N ILE A 58 12.78 3.32 -11.32
CA ILE A 58 13.63 2.18 -11.69
C ILE A 58 14.71 2.61 -12.69
N LEU A 59 14.32 3.34 -13.73
CA LEU A 59 15.25 3.83 -14.76
C LEU A 59 16.28 4.79 -14.18
N SER A 60 15.87 5.73 -13.32
CA SER A 60 16.79 6.66 -12.68
C SER A 60 17.78 5.94 -11.74
N HIS A 61 17.32 4.90 -11.05
CA HIS A 61 18.18 4.07 -10.20
C HIS A 61 19.24 3.31 -10.99
N VAL A 62 18.84 2.64 -12.07
CA VAL A 62 19.76 1.93 -12.97
C VAL A 62 20.77 2.90 -13.59
N ALA A 63 20.30 4.04 -14.11
CA ALA A 63 21.16 5.06 -14.70
C ALA A 63 22.18 5.59 -13.68
N TYR A 64 21.75 5.89 -12.45
CA TYR A 64 22.63 6.35 -11.38
C TYR A 64 23.74 5.34 -11.05
N VAL A 65 23.41 4.05 -10.91
CA VAL A 65 24.41 3.02 -10.60
C VAL A 65 25.39 2.83 -11.75
N VAL A 66 24.91 2.83 -13.00
CA VAL A 66 25.77 2.73 -14.19
C VAL A 66 26.71 3.94 -14.28
N LEU A 67 26.20 5.15 -14.10
CA LEU A 67 27.03 6.37 -14.09
C LEU A 67 28.05 6.36 -12.95
N SER A 68 27.65 5.90 -11.76
CA SER A 68 28.54 5.78 -10.59
C SER A 68 29.65 4.76 -10.84
N LEU A 69 29.34 3.62 -11.47
CA LEU A 69 30.33 2.64 -11.88
C LEU A 69 31.29 3.20 -12.94
N CYS A 70 30.78 3.93 -13.93
CA CYS A 70 31.62 4.59 -14.94
C CYS A 70 32.59 5.58 -14.30
N VAL A 71 32.15 6.41 -13.34
CA VAL A 71 33.01 7.36 -12.61
C VAL A 71 34.03 6.61 -11.74
N ALA A 72 33.59 5.59 -11.02
CA ALA A 72 34.45 4.77 -10.16
C ALA A 72 35.45 3.90 -10.94
N VAL A 73 35.21 3.61 -12.22
CA VAL A 73 36.20 2.95 -13.08
C VAL A 73 37.09 3.97 -13.78
N ALA A 74 36.54 5.07 -14.28
CA ALA A 74 37.32 6.03 -15.06
C ALA A 74 38.32 6.85 -14.22
N CYS A 75 37.95 7.21 -12.97
CA CYS A 75 38.73 8.16 -12.17
C CYS A 75 39.84 7.50 -11.32
N PRO A 76 39.61 6.41 -10.55
CA PRO A 76 40.66 5.77 -9.73
C PRO A 76 41.47 4.69 -10.47
N LEU A 77 40.92 3.96 -11.46
CA LEU A 77 41.66 2.89 -12.18
C LEU A 77 42.69 3.43 -13.20
N LYS A 78 43.03 4.73 -13.17
CA LYS A 78 44.11 5.34 -13.98
C LYS A 78 44.10 4.90 -15.45
N PHE A 79 42.95 4.90 -16.12
CA PHE A 79 42.86 4.66 -17.57
C PHE A 79 43.39 5.85 -18.42
N GLY A 80 44.34 6.64 -17.91
CA GLY A 80 44.97 7.74 -18.63
C GLY A 80 44.09 8.98 -18.83
N VAL A 81 42.96 9.12 -18.12
CA VAL A 81 41.96 10.17 -18.36
C VAL A 81 41.72 11.09 -17.15
N LYS A 82 42.78 11.45 -16.42
CA LYS A 82 42.68 12.32 -15.24
C LYS A 82 42.06 13.68 -15.60
N GLU A 83 42.48 14.27 -16.71
CA GLU A 83 41.98 15.57 -17.19
C GLU A 83 40.51 15.54 -17.65
N LYS A 84 40.01 14.44 -18.23
CA LYS A 84 38.58 14.39 -18.60
C LYS A 84 37.67 14.17 -17.40
N CYS A 85 38.13 13.44 -16.37
CA CYS A 85 37.37 13.31 -15.12
C CYS A 85 37.13 14.71 -14.50
N ASP A 86 38.15 15.56 -14.45
CA ASP A 86 38.03 16.94 -13.96
C ASP A 86 37.11 17.81 -14.83
N SER A 87 37.15 17.63 -16.16
CA SER A 87 36.26 18.37 -17.09
C SER A 87 34.78 17.99 -16.98
N VAL A 88 34.48 16.72 -16.67
CA VAL A 88 33.11 16.19 -16.58
C VAL A 88 32.51 16.43 -15.20
N LEU A 89 33.32 16.37 -14.13
CA LEU A 89 32.86 16.51 -12.76
C LEU A 89 32.86 17.95 -12.21
N VAL A 90 33.13 18.96 -13.04
CA VAL A 90 33.04 20.39 -12.67
C VAL A 90 33.68 20.63 -11.30
N ASN A 91 35.00 20.43 -11.20
CA ASN A 91 35.79 20.72 -9.99
C ASN A 91 35.40 19.92 -8.71
N MET A 92 34.53 18.91 -8.79
CA MET A 92 34.20 18.02 -7.67
C MET A 92 34.98 16.70 -7.72
N SER A 93 35.36 16.17 -6.57
CA SER A 93 35.92 14.82 -6.47
C SER A 93 34.91 13.75 -6.93
N GLY A 94 35.39 12.71 -7.61
CA GLY A 94 34.62 11.54 -8.06
C GLY A 94 33.67 10.99 -6.99
N GLU A 95 34.20 10.82 -5.77
CA GLU A 95 33.45 10.33 -4.62
C GLU A 95 32.34 11.29 -4.20
N GLY A 96 32.64 12.60 -4.19
CA GLY A 96 31.66 13.64 -3.85
C GLY A 96 30.48 13.69 -4.81
N ALA A 97 30.71 13.49 -6.10
CA ALA A 97 29.63 13.41 -7.10
C ALA A 97 28.75 12.17 -6.90
N ILE A 98 29.34 11.01 -6.57
CA ILE A 98 28.59 9.78 -6.28
C ILE A 98 27.67 9.99 -5.06
N VAL A 99 28.19 10.62 -4.00
CA VAL A 99 27.44 10.92 -2.76
C VAL A 99 26.34 11.93 -3.03
N LEU A 100 26.62 13.01 -3.76
CA LEU A 100 25.60 13.99 -4.13
C LEU A 100 24.47 13.35 -4.95
N GLY A 101 24.84 12.53 -5.94
CA GLY A 101 23.86 11.77 -6.72
C GLY A 101 23.03 10.83 -5.86
N LYS A 102 23.62 10.20 -4.83
CA LYS A 102 22.89 9.37 -3.86
C LYS A 102 21.84 10.17 -3.09
N VAL A 103 22.18 11.38 -2.66
CA VAL A 103 21.24 12.28 -1.98
C VAL A 103 20.08 12.65 -2.90
N CYS A 104 20.37 13.05 -4.14
CA CYS A 104 19.34 13.35 -5.15
C CYS A 104 18.41 12.16 -5.39
N LEU A 105 18.97 10.96 -5.54
CA LEU A 105 18.22 9.72 -5.72
C LEU A 105 17.35 9.40 -4.50
N TRP A 106 17.88 9.55 -3.29
CA TRP A 106 17.12 9.36 -2.06
C TRP A 106 15.93 10.33 -1.96
N VAL A 107 16.10 11.60 -2.35
CA VAL A 107 15.00 12.56 -2.43
C VAL A 107 13.93 12.11 -3.41
N LEU A 108 14.31 11.59 -4.59
CA LEU A 108 13.35 11.04 -5.56
C LEU A 108 12.57 9.85 -4.99
N VAL A 109 13.24 8.95 -4.27
CA VAL A 109 12.60 7.80 -3.58
C VAL A 109 11.64 8.29 -2.49
N LEU A 110 12.03 9.31 -1.73
CA LEU A 110 11.18 9.92 -0.70
C LEU A 110 9.91 10.52 -1.32
N LEU A 111 10.06 11.32 -2.39
CA LEU A 111 8.93 11.90 -3.12
C LEU A 111 8.01 10.82 -3.67
N PHE A 112 8.57 9.76 -4.26
CA PHE A 112 7.80 8.61 -4.72
C PHE A 112 7.03 7.96 -3.57
N SER A 113 7.67 7.74 -2.42
CA SER A 113 7.05 7.13 -1.24
C SER A 113 5.87 7.96 -0.73
N VAL A 114 6.02 9.29 -0.67
CA VAL A 114 4.94 10.22 -0.30
C VAL A 114 3.79 10.19 -1.33
N CYS A 115 4.11 10.22 -2.61
CA CYS A 115 3.12 10.11 -3.69
C CYS A 115 2.33 8.80 -3.61
N VAL A 116 3.02 7.67 -3.44
CA VAL A 116 2.40 6.35 -3.29
C VAL A 116 1.54 6.30 -2.04
N HIS A 117 2.01 6.85 -0.92
CA HIS A 117 1.23 6.93 0.31
C HIS A 117 -0.08 7.70 0.09
N ARG A 118 0.00 8.89 -0.54
CA ARG A 118 -1.17 9.72 -0.84
C ARG A 118 -2.13 9.03 -1.81
N HIS A 119 -1.63 8.42 -2.88
CA HIS A 119 -2.50 7.73 -3.84
C HIS A 119 -3.21 6.54 -3.20
N HIS A 120 -2.51 5.76 -2.38
CA HIS A 120 -3.15 4.64 -1.71
C HIS A 120 -4.09 5.04 -0.58
N SER A 121 -3.87 6.16 0.13
CA SER A 121 -4.83 6.65 1.13
C SER A 121 -6.13 7.09 0.46
N LEU A 122 -6.04 7.66 -0.75
CA LEU A 122 -7.19 7.94 -1.61
C LEU A 122 -7.86 6.67 -2.16
N THR A 123 -7.07 5.62 -2.47
CA THR A 123 -7.62 4.32 -2.87
C THR A 123 -8.34 3.63 -1.70
N ARG A 124 -7.83 3.77 -0.48
CA ARG A 124 -8.47 3.27 0.76
C ARG A 124 -9.86 3.89 0.96
N SER A 125 -9.98 5.22 0.80
CA SER A 125 -11.28 5.91 0.96
C SER A 125 -12.31 5.58 -0.13
N ARG A 126 -11.92 4.83 -1.17
CA ARG A 126 -12.78 4.34 -2.24
C ARG A 126 -13.20 2.87 -2.07
N GLY A 127 -12.82 2.22 -0.97
CA GLY A 127 -13.25 0.85 -0.66
C GLY A 127 -12.36 -0.27 -1.20
N TYR A 128 -11.12 0.01 -1.64
CA TYR A 128 -10.16 -1.00 -2.08
C TYR A 128 -9.25 -1.46 -0.92
N LEU A 129 -9.84 -2.02 0.13
CA LEU A 129 -9.15 -2.36 1.37
C LEU A 129 -8.23 -3.58 1.20
N ARG A 130 -8.66 -4.59 0.42
CA ARG A 130 -7.88 -5.82 0.21
C ARG A 130 -6.58 -5.54 -0.54
N PHE A 131 -6.64 -4.68 -1.56
CA PHE A 131 -5.45 -4.21 -2.28
C PHE A 131 -4.53 -3.36 -1.38
N TYR A 132 -5.11 -2.52 -0.52
CA TYR A 132 -4.34 -1.71 0.44
C TYR A 132 -3.56 -2.58 1.42
N ARG A 133 -4.19 -3.59 2.05
CA ARG A 133 -3.52 -4.52 2.98
C ARG A 133 -2.36 -5.27 2.31
N ASN A 134 -2.59 -5.83 1.12
CA ASN A 134 -1.56 -6.60 0.40
C ASN A 134 -0.35 -5.74 -0.06
N THR A 135 -0.52 -4.42 -0.18
CA THR A 135 0.53 -3.50 -0.67
C THR A 135 1.13 -2.66 0.47
N ARG A 136 0.65 -2.78 1.71
CA ARG A 136 1.10 -1.96 2.84
C ARG A 136 2.59 -2.14 3.13
N GLU A 137 3.04 -3.39 3.24
CA GLU A 137 4.43 -3.72 3.54
C GLU A 137 5.38 -3.32 2.41
N LEU A 138 4.97 -3.49 1.16
CA LEU A 138 5.82 -3.20 -0.01
C LEU A 138 6.14 -1.71 -0.19
N LYS A 139 5.36 -0.80 0.41
CA LYS A 139 5.56 0.65 0.26
C LYS A 139 6.74 1.19 1.05
N HIS A 140 7.03 0.60 2.20
CA HIS A 140 8.08 1.10 3.08
C HIS A 140 9.46 0.59 2.65
N LEU A 141 9.51 -0.56 1.98
CA LEU A 141 10.75 -1.22 1.57
C LEU A 141 11.73 -0.34 0.79
N PRO A 142 11.33 0.41 -0.26
CA PRO A 142 12.28 1.22 -1.01
C PRO A 142 12.96 2.26 -0.13
N LEU A 143 12.19 3.02 0.65
CA LEU A 143 12.74 4.07 1.50
C LEU A 143 13.65 3.50 2.59
N THR A 144 13.29 2.38 3.21
CA THR A 144 14.13 1.72 4.21
C THR A 144 15.44 1.22 3.59
N ILE A 145 15.39 0.55 2.43
CA ILE A 145 16.58 0.03 1.75
C ILE A 145 17.56 1.17 1.43
N HIS A 146 17.08 2.24 0.80
CA HIS A 146 17.94 3.39 0.45
C HIS A 146 18.48 4.14 1.68
N SER A 147 17.71 4.21 2.77
CA SER A 147 18.15 4.86 4.01
C SER A 147 19.19 4.02 4.74
N THR A 148 19.05 2.69 4.74
CA THR A 148 20.07 1.77 5.25
C THR A 148 21.36 1.89 4.44
N GLY A 149 21.27 1.94 3.11
CA GLY A 149 22.44 2.16 2.27
C GLY A 149 23.13 3.51 2.52
N ASN A 150 22.38 4.58 2.77
CA ASN A 150 22.94 5.87 3.19
C ASN A 150 23.69 5.78 4.51
N ALA A 151 23.12 5.11 5.52
CA ALA A 151 23.79 4.90 6.79
C ALA A 151 25.11 4.11 6.62
N LEU A 152 25.09 3.10 5.76
CA LEU A 152 26.28 2.29 5.45
C LEU A 152 27.36 3.12 4.73
N LEU A 153 26.97 3.99 3.78
CA LEU A 153 27.90 4.90 3.11
C LEU A 153 28.55 5.88 4.09
N LEU A 154 27.78 6.47 5.02
CA LEU A 154 28.31 7.36 6.04
C LEU A 154 29.29 6.64 6.98
N LEU A 155 29.00 5.38 7.34
CA LEU A 155 29.91 4.56 8.14
C LEU A 155 31.23 4.26 7.41
N VAL A 156 31.17 3.97 6.11
CA VAL A 156 32.39 3.76 5.31
C VAL A 156 33.21 5.04 5.22
N GLN A 157 32.56 6.19 5.02
CA GLN A 157 33.25 7.48 4.97
C GLN A 157 33.91 7.87 6.28
N SER A 158 33.30 7.54 7.43
CA SER A 158 33.87 7.84 8.74
C SER A 158 35.00 6.90 9.16
N SER A 159 35.18 5.77 8.48
CA SER A 159 36.14 4.72 8.86
C SER A 159 37.62 5.05 8.56
N GLY A 160 37.91 6.14 7.83
CA GLY A 160 39.28 6.58 7.56
C GLY A 160 40.11 5.63 6.67
N VAL A 161 39.44 4.77 5.90
CA VAL A 161 40.09 3.84 4.96
C VAL A 161 40.76 4.56 3.78
N THR A 162 41.74 3.91 3.16
CA THR A 162 42.46 4.46 1.99
C THR A 162 41.52 4.66 0.80
N GLU A 163 41.71 5.74 0.04
CA GLU A 163 40.85 6.13 -1.10
C GLU A 163 40.46 5.00 -2.07
N PRO A 164 41.35 4.13 -2.60
CA PRO A 164 40.93 3.09 -3.54
C PRO A 164 40.01 2.06 -2.88
N VAL A 165 40.26 1.70 -1.61
CA VAL A 165 39.42 0.76 -0.86
C VAL A 165 38.05 1.37 -0.58
N LEU A 166 38.02 2.67 -0.26
CA LEU A 166 36.79 3.43 -0.04
C LEU A 166 35.88 3.37 -1.27
N VAL A 167 36.40 3.66 -2.46
CA VAL A 167 35.61 3.61 -3.72
C VAL A 167 35.04 2.21 -3.98
N TYR A 168 35.84 1.15 -3.79
CA TYR A 168 35.34 -0.23 -3.97
C TYR A 168 34.21 -0.56 -2.99
N MET A 169 34.33 -0.14 -1.72
CA MET A 169 33.29 -0.34 -0.72
C MET A 169 32.01 0.43 -1.06
N ILE A 170 32.12 1.68 -1.53
CA ILE A 170 30.96 2.46 -2.00
C ILE A 170 30.26 1.73 -3.15
N ILE A 171 30.99 1.28 -4.17
CA ILE A 171 30.39 0.57 -5.31
C ILE A 171 29.78 -0.76 -4.88
N ALA A 172 30.41 -1.49 -3.95
CA ALA A 172 29.83 -2.72 -3.40
C ALA A 172 28.50 -2.44 -2.69
N ILE A 173 28.43 -1.38 -1.88
CA ILE A 173 27.19 -0.97 -1.19
C ILE A 173 26.11 -0.61 -2.22
N LEU A 174 26.44 0.19 -3.24
CA LEU A 174 25.49 0.54 -4.31
C LEU A 174 25.02 -0.70 -5.09
N GLY A 175 25.92 -1.66 -5.33
CA GLY A 175 25.63 -2.94 -5.98
C GLY A 175 24.66 -3.82 -5.16
N VAL A 176 24.86 -3.89 -3.86
CA VAL A 176 23.91 -4.60 -2.96
C VAL A 176 22.58 -3.85 -2.88
N GLU A 177 22.60 -2.52 -2.82
CA GLU A 177 21.39 -1.70 -2.77
C GLU A 177 20.54 -1.94 -4.03
N ILE A 178 21.11 -1.92 -5.24
CA ILE A 178 20.37 -2.19 -6.48
C ILE A 178 19.84 -3.62 -6.56
N LEU A 179 20.63 -4.60 -6.08
CA LEU A 179 20.24 -6.02 -6.09
C LEU A 179 19.01 -6.27 -5.23
N VAL A 180 18.85 -5.55 -4.12
CA VAL A 180 17.69 -5.69 -3.22
C VAL A 180 16.55 -4.75 -3.63
N ALA A 181 16.85 -3.50 -3.98
CA ALA A 181 15.83 -2.49 -4.29
C ALA A 181 15.07 -2.78 -5.60
N LEU A 182 15.76 -3.23 -6.66
CA LEU A 182 15.13 -3.46 -7.96
C LEU A 182 14.05 -4.53 -7.93
N PRO A 183 14.30 -5.75 -7.39
CA PRO A 183 13.25 -6.77 -7.28
C PRO A 183 12.05 -6.27 -6.48
N CYS A 184 12.27 -5.56 -5.36
CA CYS A 184 11.18 -5.01 -4.56
C CYS A 184 10.32 -4.02 -5.36
N LEU A 185 10.95 -3.09 -6.09
CA LEU A 185 10.24 -2.11 -6.94
C LEU A 185 9.54 -2.78 -8.13
N LEU A 186 10.14 -3.81 -8.72
CA LEU A 186 9.53 -4.59 -9.81
C LEU A 186 8.29 -5.34 -9.33
N VAL A 187 8.36 -6.05 -8.21
CA VAL A 187 7.20 -6.76 -7.63
C VAL A 187 6.07 -5.78 -7.32
N TYR A 188 6.39 -4.62 -6.73
CA TYR A 188 5.40 -3.56 -6.51
C TYR A 188 4.77 -3.10 -7.83
N THR A 189 5.59 -2.82 -8.85
CA THR A 189 5.13 -2.33 -10.15
C THR A 189 4.23 -3.35 -10.84
N VAL A 190 4.61 -4.63 -10.84
CA VAL A 190 3.80 -5.73 -11.41
C VAL A 190 2.46 -5.84 -10.67
N ARG A 191 2.45 -5.75 -9.33
CA ARG A 191 1.20 -5.77 -8.55
C ARG A 191 0.27 -4.60 -8.91
N VAL A 192 0.81 -3.39 -9.05
CA VAL A 192 0.04 -2.21 -9.45
C VAL A 192 -0.42 -2.31 -10.92
N MET A 193 0.42 -2.79 -11.82
CA MET A 193 0.05 -3.01 -13.23
C MET A 193 -1.05 -4.05 -13.38
N ARG A 194 -0.95 -5.16 -12.64
CA ARG A 194 -1.98 -6.20 -12.62
C ARG A 194 -3.32 -5.62 -12.14
N PHE A 195 -3.31 -4.87 -11.04
CA PHE A 195 -4.51 -4.19 -10.53
C PHE A 195 -5.08 -3.18 -11.54
N ASN A 196 -4.22 -2.38 -12.18
CA ASN A 196 -4.63 -1.42 -13.21
C ASN A 196 -5.21 -2.11 -14.47
N ARG A 197 -4.67 -3.29 -14.84
CA ARG A 197 -5.12 -4.08 -15.99
C ARG A 197 -6.44 -4.80 -15.72
N GLU A 198 -6.61 -5.34 -14.52
CA GLU A 198 -7.81 -6.08 -14.11
C GLU A 198 -9.04 -5.17 -13.95
N ARG A 199 -8.87 -3.83 -13.99
CA ARG A 199 -9.94 -2.86 -13.77
C ARG A 199 -10.81 -3.23 -12.56
N ALA A 200 -10.17 -3.71 -11.50
CA ALA A 200 -10.86 -4.30 -10.36
C ALA A 200 -11.94 -3.32 -9.88
N ALA A 201 -13.19 -3.78 -9.89
CA ALA A 201 -14.30 -3.01 -9.37
C ALA A 201 -14.10 -2.81 -7.85
N PRO A 202 -14.69 -1.75 -7.24
CA PRO A 202 -14.60 -1.54 -5.79
C PRO A 202 -14.96 -2.82 -5.03
N ASP A 203 -14.22 -3.17 -3.97
CA ASP A 203 -14.35 -4.45 -3.26
C ASP A 203 -15.81 -4.74 -2.83
N VAL A 204 -16.59 -3.68 -2.48
CA VAL A 204 -18.02 -3.75 -2.12
C VAL A 204 -18.90 -4.27 -3.27
N SER A 205 -18.65 -3.82 -4.51
CA SER A 205 -19.42 -4.28 -5.67
C SER A 205 -19.09 -5.72 -6.08
N GLN A 206 -17.91 -6.23 -5.73
CA GLN A 206 -17.51 -7.60 -6.03
C GLN A 206 -18.10 -8.60 -5.03
N GLU A 207 -18.21 -8.21 -3.76
CA GLU A 207 -18.91 -8.98 -2.72
C GLU A 207 -20.41 -9.07 -3.08
N GLU A 208 -21.05 -7.95 -3.44
CA GLU A 208 -22.45 -7.94 -3.89
C GLU A 208 -22.70 -8.82 -5.13
N LEU A 209 -21.86 -8.74 -6.18
CA LEU A 209 -21.99 -9.60 -7.37
C LEU A 209 -21.74 -11.10 -7.07
N GLY A 210 -20.87 -11.40 -6.11
CA GLY A 210 -20.63 -12.77 -5.64
C GLY A 210 -21.86 -13.36 -4.97
N HIS A 211 -22.59 -12.56 -4.19
CA HIS A 211 -23.86 -12.94 -3.58
C HIS A 211 -24.96 -13.08 -4.64
N THR A 212 -25.10 -12.14 -5.58
CA THR A 212 -26.14 -12.23 -6.62
C THR A 212 -25.91 -13.39 -7.61
N GLY A 213 -24.65 -13.76 -7.86
CA GLY A 213 -24.29 -14.88 -8.73
C GLY A 213 -24.38 -16.26 -8.06
N GLN A 214 -24.41 -16.32 -6.72
CA GLN A 214 -24.58 -17.55 -5.94
C GLN A 214 -26.02 -17.82 -5.50
N ASP A 215 -26.90 -16.81 -5.55
CA ASP A 215 -28.32 -16.93 -5.19
C ASP A 215 -29.13 -17.90 -6.07
N THR A 216 -28.55 -18.42 -7.17
CA THR A 216 -29.22 -19.47 -7.96
C THR A 216 -28.83 -20.90 -7.62
N ARG A 217 -27.88 -21.17 -6.69
CA ARG A 217 -27.48 -22.57 -6.44
C ARG A 217 -27.36 -23.08 -5.02
N PHE A 218 -27.28 -22.28 -3.95
CA PHE A 218 -27.25 -22.87 -2.60
C PHE A 218 -27.88 -21.96 -1.54
N THR A 219 -29.21 -22.01 -1.43
CA THR A 219 -29.92 -21.71 -0.19
C THR A 219 -29.70 -22.83 0.80
N THR A 220 -28.54 -22.91 1.46
CA THR A 220 -28.36 -23.82 2.60
C THR A 220 -27.30 -23.31 3.57
N GLU A 221 -27.77 -23.05 4.79
CA GLU A 221 -27.01 -22.99 6.04
C GLU A 221 -26.03 -21.83 6.25
N THR A 222 -26.54 -20.81 6.93
CA THR A 222 -25.78 -19.97 7.86
C THR A 222 -25.16 -20.84 8.96
N GLY A 223 -23.96 -21.37 8.73
CA GLY A 223 -23.14 -22.07 9.71
C GLY A 223 -22.01 -21.18 10.21
N PHE A 224 -22.08 -20.81 11.49
CA PHE A 224 -21.02 -20.18 12.27
C PHE A 224 -19.72 -20.98 12.12
N ARG A 225 -18.63 -20.32 11.68
CA ARG A 225 -17.30 -20.95 11.56
C ARG A 225 -16.34 -20.26 12.52
N GLU A 226 -16.01 -20.99 13.59
CA GLU A 226 -15.14 -20.64 14.71
C GLU A 226 -13.83 -19.91 14.29
N GLY A 227 -13.48 -18.87 15.06
CA GLY A 227 -12.10 -18.45 15.30
C GLY A 227 -11.49 -17.39 14.36
N CYS A 228 -11.69 -17.48 13.04
CA CYS A 228 -11.02 -16.58 12.09
C CYS A 228 -11.88 -15.40 11.61
N SER A 229 -13.19 -15.41 11.87
CA SER A 229 -14.11 -14.35 11.46
C SER A 229 -14.26 -13.23 12.50
N LEU A 230 -14.00 -13.48 13.79
CA LEU A 230 -14.19 -12.45 14.82
C LEU A 230 -13.14 -11.33 14.68
N GLU A 231 -11.87 -11.66 14.46
CA GLU A 231 -10.83 -10.64 14.25
C GLU A 231 -11.11 -9.85 12.97
N GLU A 232 -11.52 -10.51 11.88
CA GLU A 232 -11.88 -9.85 10.63
C GLU A 232 -13.16 -8.99 10.76
N VAL A 233 -14.18 -9.49 11.47
CA VAL A 233 -15.43 -8.76 11.73
C VAL A 233 -15.19 -7.61 12.70
N MET A 234 -14.36 -7.78 13.72
CA MET A 234 -14.00 -6.76 14.69
C MET A 234 -13.13 -5.68 14.03
N GLU A 235 -12.22 -6.06 13.14
CA GLU A 235 -11.44 -5.12 12.34
C GLU A 235 -12.35 -4.36 11.34
N LYS A 236 -13.31 -5.04 10.70
CA LYS A 236 -14.32 -4.41 9.85
C LYS A 236 -15.24 -3.45 10.62
N GLN A 237 -15.64 -3.82 11.84
CA GLN A 237 -16.45 -2.96 12.71
C GLN A 237 -15.65 -1.77 13.24
N ALA A 238 -14.38 -1.95 13.58
CA ALA A 238 -13.48 -0.86 13.97
C ALA A 238 -13.28 0.14 12.83
N ASP A 239 -13.05 -0.35 11.60
CA ASP A 239 -12.93 0.48 10.40
C ASP A 239 -14.22 1.26 10.10
N LEU A 240 -15.40 0.64 10.30
CA LEU A 240 -16.69 1.30 10.12
C LEU A 240 -16.91 2.41 11.16
N ILE A 241 -16.57 2.14 12.43
CA ILE A 241 -16.66 3.13 13.51
C ILE A 241 -15.71 4.30 13.23
N GLU A 242 -14.47 4.04 12.81
CA GLU A 242 -13.52 5.09 12.47
C GLU A 242 -13.99 5.92 11.27
N TYR A 243 -14.53 5.25 10.24
CA TYR A 243 -15.13 5.91 9.08
C TYR A 243 -16.31 6.81 9.48
N LEU A 244 -17.26 6.29 10.28
CA LEU A 244 -18.42 7.03 10.74
C LEU A 244 -18.02 8.22 11.63
N LYS A 245 -17.01 8.06 12.49
CA LYS A 245 -16.45 9.13 13.32
C LYS A 245 -15.82 10.23 12.48
N ASN A 246 -15.01 9.86 11.47
CA ASN A 246 -14.46 10.84 10.53
C ASN A 246 -15.56 11.56 9.74
N ARG A 247 -16.62 10.86 9.37
CA ARG A 247 -17.74 11.46 8.63
C ARG A 247 -18.54 12.42 9.51
N ASN A 248 -18.79 12.07 10.77
CA ASN A 248 -19.42 12.95 11.74
C ASN A 248 -18.59 14.20 12.00
N THR A 249 -17.28 14.06 12.27
CA THR A 249 -16.41 15.23 12.50
C THR A 249 -16.32 16.15 11.28
N LEU A 250 -16.33 15.60 10.06
CA LEU A 250 -16.36 16.38 8.83
C LEU A 250 -17.71 17.10 8.65
N LEU A 251 -18.83 16.44 8.97
CA LEU A 251 -20.14 17.07 8.97
C LEU A 251 -20.22 18.19 10.00
N SER A 252 -19.75 17.96 11.24
CA SER A 252 -19.71 18.97 12.29
C SER A 252 -18.86 20.17 11.89
N LYS A 253 -17.70 19.95 11.27
CA LYS A 253 -16.87 21.06 10.74
C LYS A 253 -17.58 21.86 9.65
N ARG A 254 -18.34 21.20 8.77
CA ARG A 254 -19.13 21.89 7.74
C ARG A 254 -20.30 22.66 8.34
N LEU A 255 -21.00 22.09 9.31
CA LEU A 255 -22.07 22.77 10.04
C LEU A 255 -21.54 24.01 10.77
N LEU A 256 -20.39 23.89 11.47
CA LEU A 256 -19.74 25.02 12.12
C LEU A 256 -19.35 26.11 11.12
N ASN A 257 -18.72 25.74 10.01
CA ASN A 257 -18.35 26.70 8.96
C ASN A 257 -19.57 27.40 8.34
N LEU A 258 -20.69 26.69 8.15
CA LEU A 258 -21.93 27.29 7.65
C LEU A 258 -22.56 28.21 8.70
N SER A 259 -22.56 27.84 9.98
CA SER A 259 -23.05 28.68 11.07
C SER A 259 -22.19 29.93 11.31
N SER A 260 -20.87 29.84 11.13
CA SER A 260 -19.96 30.98 11.24
C SER A 260 -19.99 31.91 10.04
N ALA A 261 -20.41 31.41 8.86
CA ALA A 261 -20.61 32.22 7.66
C ALA A 261 -21.98 32.92 7.62
N GLN A 262 -22.86 32.61 8.57
CA GLN A 262 -24.21 33.17 8.69
C GLN A 262 -24.32 34.23 9.80
N HIS A 263 -23.18 34.68 10.33
CA HIS A 263 -23.03 35.80 11.27
C HIS A 263 -22.20 36.93 10.67
#